data_AF-A0A424HCI7-F1
#
_entry.id   AF-A0A424HCI7-F1
#
_cell.length_a   1.000
_cell.length_b   1.000
_cell.length_c   1.000
_cell.angle_alpha   90.00
_cell.angle_beta   90.00
_cell.angle_gamma   90.00
#
_symmetry.space_group_name_H-M   'P 1'
#
loop_
_entity.id
_entity.type
_entity.pdbx_description
1 polymer ?
#
loop_
_entity_poly.entity_id
_entity_poly.type
_entity_poly.pdbx_seq_one_letter_code
_entity_poly.pdbx_strand_id
1 'polypeptide(L)'
;MFRPLNIFSLIADIFLKLSLGIAFFNYGYGKLIKLINNEADSLINMVSNIPFFGLFPVFFSWSLALTESLVIFAFIYGYINILPFTNFISRFAGFLCLIISLVIIYLHITVWGDNLFSHGPFDSLNIKEG
;
A
#
# COMPACT_ATOMS: atom_id res chain seq x y z
N MET A 1 5.47 33.81 -14.11
CA MET A 1 4.16 33.38 -14.66
C MET A 1 3.44 32.62 -13.56
N PHE A 2 2.66 33.32 -12.74
CA PHE A 2 1.95 32.71 -11.61
C PHE A 2 0.79 31.89 -12.16
N ARG A 3 0.92 30.55 -12.14
CA ARG A 3 -0.25 29.67 -12.29
C ARG A 3 -1.22 30.04 -11.17
N PRO A 4 -2.53 30.22 -11.43
CA PRO A 4 -3.48 30.36 -10.34
C PRO A 4 -3.29 29.16 -9.43
N LEU A 5 -2.96 29.40 -8.16
CA LEU A 5 -2.97 28.37 -7.14
C LEU A 5 -4.39 27.85 -7.13
N ASN A 6 -4.59 26.68 -7.74
CA ASN A 6 -5.86 26.00 -7.70
C ASN A 6 -5.92 25.40 -6.30
N ILE A 7 -6.28 26.23 -5.31
CA ILE A 7 -6.25 25.89 -3.88
C ILE A 7 -7.03 24.59 -3.63
N PHE A 8 -8.13 24.38 -4.38
CA PHE A 8 -8.88 23.14 -4.39
C PHE A 8 -8.05 21.93 -4.82
N SER A 9 -7.20 22.03 -5.85
CA SER A 9 -6.34 20.91 -6.25
C SER A 9 -5.28 20.60 -5.20
N LEU A 10 -4.75 21.62 -4.53
CA LEU A 10 -3.77 21.43 -3.47
C LEU A 10 -4.40 20.78 -2.23
N ILE A 11 -5.59 21.23 -1.82
CA ILE A 11 -6.35 20.63 -0.72
C ILE A 11 -6.72 19.18 -1.05
N ALA A 12 -7.21 18.92 -2.27
CA ALA A 12 -7.56 17.57 -2.70
C ALA A 12 -6.35 16.62 -2.70
N ASP A 13 -5.19 17.07 -3.17
CA ASP A 13 -3.95 16.28 -3.17
C ASP A 13 -3.49 15.99 -1.73
N ILE A 14 -3.50 16.99 -0.84
CA ILE A 14 -3.20 16.82 0.59
C ILE A 14 -4.13 15.79 1.22
N PHE A 15 -5.44 15.96 1.01
CA PHE A 15 -6.44 15.05 1.56
C PHE A 15 -6.22 13.62 1.07
N LEU A 16 -6.04 13.43 -0.24
CA LEU A 16 -5.84 12.11 -0.84
C LEU A 16 -4.58 11.41 -0.31
N LYS A 17 -3.43 12.10 -0.25
CA LYS A 17 -2.20 11.49 0.27
C LYS A 17 -2.29 11.18 1.76
N LEU A 18 -2.93 12.03 2.56
CA LEU A 18 -3.13 11.76 3.98
C LEU A 18 -4.10 10.60 4.21
N SER A 19 -5.23 10.57 3.50
CA SER A 19 -6.19 9.46 3.60
C SER A 19 -5.57 8.12 3.20
N LEU A 20 -4.82 8.08 2.09
CA LEU A 20 -4.07 6.89 1.69
C LEU A 20 -3.00 6.53 2.73
N GLY A 21 -2.23 7.51 3.18
CA GLY A 21 -1.19 7.31 4.19
C GLY A 21 -1.75 6.71 5.49
N ILE A 22 -2.89 7.20 5.96
CA ILE A 22 -3.58 6.67 7.16
C ILE A 22 -4.10 5.25 6.92
N ALA A 23 -4.70 4.98 5.75
CA ALA A 23 -5.17 3.64 5.42
C ALA A 23 -4.02 2.63 5.45
N PHE A 24 -2.92 2.92 4.75
CA PHE A 24 -1.72 2.07 4.76
C PHE A 24 -1.11 1.96 6.16
N PHE A 25 -1.04 3.05 6.92
CA PHE A 25 -0.51 3.04 8.28
C PHE A 25 -1.27 2.06 9.18
N ASN A 26 -2.61 2.07 9.15
CA ASN A 26 -3.41 1.20 10.00
C ASN A 26 -3.15 -0.29 9.70
N TYR A 27 -3.09 -0.68 8.43
CA TYR A 27 -2.78 -2.05 8.05
C TYR A 27 -1.31 -2.42 8.34
N GLY A 28 -0.38 -1.54 8.00
CA GLY A 28 1.06 -1.75 8.19
C GLY A 28 1.46 -1.86 9.66
N TYR A 29 0.93 -0.98 10.51
CA TYR A 29 1.24 -0.96 11.94
C TYR A 29 0.81 -2.24 12.64
N GLY A 30 -0.37 -2.77 12.31
CA GLY A 30 -0.83 -4.06 12.83
C GLY A 30 0.08 -5.22 12.42
N LYS A 31 0.60 -5.22 11.18
CA LYS A 31 1.58 -6.21 10.71
C LYS A 31 2.93 -6.05 11.41
N LEU A 32 3.38 -4.81 11.62
CA LEU A 32 4.64 -4.47 12.26
C LEU A 32 4.67 -4.92 13.73
N ILE A 33 3.61 -4.69 14.50
CA ILE A 33 3.51 -5.17 15.89
C ILE A 33 3.62 -6.70 15.94
N LYS A 34 2.89 -7.41 15.05
CA LYS A 34 2.95 -8.87 14.99
C LYS A 34 4.36 -9.38 14.68
N LEU A 35 5.09 -8.69 13.79
CA LEU A 35 6.48 -9.02 13.48
C LEU A 35 7.42 -8.77 14.66
N ILE A 36 7.24 -7.67 15.40
CA ILE A 36 8.05 -7.35 16.59
C ILE A 36 7.80 -8.36 17.72
N ASN A 37 6.54 -8.80 17.89
CA ASN A 37 6.15 -9.74 18.93
C ASN A 37 6.39 -11.22 18.57
N ASN A 38 6.96 -11.52 17.40
CA ASN A 38 7.13 -12.87 16.87
C ASN A 38 5.81 -13.67 16.69
N GLU A 39 4.70 -12.97 16.44
CA GLU A 39 3.37 -13.57 16.17
C GLU A 39 2.98 -13.47 14.67
N ALA A 40 3.99 -13.41 13.79
CA ALA A 40 3.82 -13.10 12.37
C ALA A 40 3.79 -14.32 11.45
N ASP A 41 3.62 -15.54 11.96
CA ASP A 41 3.62 -16.77 11.15
C ASP A 41 2.57 -16.72 10.02
N SER A 42 1.39 -16.17 10.31
CA SER A 42 0.34 -15.97 9.29
C SER A 42 0.76 -15.04 8.16
N LEU A 43 1.48 -13.96 8.48
CA LEU A 43 1.99 -12.99 7.50
C LEU A 43 3.14 -13.58 6.68
N ILE A 44 4.05 -14.30 7.32
CA ILE A 44 5.20 -14.94 6.67
C ILE A 44 4.70 -16.03 5.71
N ASN A 45 3.74 -16.85 6.14
CA ASN A 45 3.09 -17.86 5.30
C ASN A 45 2.29 -17.25 4.14
N MET A 46 1.68 -16.08 4.35
CA MET A 46 1.02 -15.35 3.26
C MET A 46 2.06 -14.90 2.21
N VAL A 47 3.18 -14.30 2.65
CA VAL A 47 4.24 -13.83 1.75
C VAL A 47 4.96 -14.99 1.05
N SER A 48 5.09 -16.15 1.69
CA SER A 48 5.70 -17.34 1.07
C SER A 48 4.92 -17.88 -0.13
N ASN A 49 3.60 -17.63 -0.17
CA ASN A 49 2.73 -18.08 -1.27
C ASN A 49 2.78 -17.15 -2.49
N ILE A 50 3.46 -16.00 -2.40
CA ILE A 50 3.53 -15.05 -3.49
C ILE A 50 4.77 -15.35 -4.33
N PRO A 51 4.63 -15.51 -5.66
CA PRO A 51 5.77 -15.67 -6.56
C PRO A 51 6.77 -14.52 -6.37
N PHE A 52 8.08 -14.81 -6.48
CA PHE A 52 9.20 -13.90 -6.22
C PHE A 52 9.39 -13.49 -4.75
N PHE A 53 8.34 -13.10 -4.03
CA PHE A 53 8.45 -12.74 -2.60
C PHE A 53 8.64 -13.96 -1.69
N GLY A 54 8.20 -15.15 -2.11
CA GLY A 54 8.42 -16.40 -1.38
C GLY A 54 9.87 -16.89 -1.37
N LEU A 55 10.79 -16.26 -2.11
CA LEU A 55 12.22 -16.58 -2.04
C LEU A 55 12.85 -16.19 -0.69
N PHE A 56 12.40 -15.08 -0.11
CA PHE A 56 12.86 -14.57 1.19
C PHE A 56 11.69 -14.01 2.01
N PRO A 57 10.77 -14.87 2.47
CA PRO A 57 9.47 -14.43 2.98
C PRO A 57 9.60 -13.54 4.21
N VAL A 58 10.54 -13.84 5.12
CA VAL A 58 10.80 -13.00 6.30
C VAL A 58 11.22 -11.59 5.91
N PHE A 59 12.19 -11.45 4.99
CA PHE A 59 12.66 -10.14 4.55
C PHE A 59 11.54 -9.32 3.91
N PHE A 60 10.76 -9.94 3.03
CA PHE A 60 9.67 -9.25 2.34
C PHE A 60 8.48 -8.94 3.24
N SER A 61 8.17 -9.78 4.23
CA SER A 61 7.21 -9.48 5.29
C SER A 61 7.60 -8.21 6.06
N TRP A 62 8.87 -8.10 6.46
CA TRP A 62 9.38 -6.90 7.13
C TRP A 62 9.34 -5.67 6.21
N SER A 63 9.81 -5.81 4.96
CA SER A 63 9.80 -4.72 3.98
C SER A 63 8.39 -4.21 3.72
N LEU A 64 7.40 -5.12 3.62
CA LEU A 64 6.00 -4.77 3.40
C LEU A 64 5.42 -4.03 4.61
N ALA A 65 5.58 -4.57 5.82
CA ALA A 65 5.08 -3.93 7.03
C ALA A 65 5.70 -2.56 7.29
N LEU A 66 7.02 -2.41 7.08
CA LEU A 66 7.73 -1.15 7.20
C LEU A 66 7.28 -0.12 6.16
N THR A 67 7.13 -0.55 4.90
CA THR A 67 6.71 0.36 3.82
C THR A 67 5.29 0.87 4.05
N GLU A 68 4.35 -0.01 4.41
CA GLU A 68 2.97 0.37 4.73
C GLU A 68 2.91 1.32 5.95
N SER A 69 3.71 1.06 6.98
CA SER A 69 3.74 1.89 8.20
C SER A 69 4.41 3.25 7.98
N LEU A 70 5.43 3.34 7.14
CA LEU A 70 6.24 4.57 7.00
C LEU A 70 5.81 5.46 5.83
N VAL A 71 4.92 4.98 4.96
CA VAL A 71 4.46 5.70 3.76
C VAL A 71 3.84 7.08 4.08
N ILE A 72 3.17 7.20 5.23
CA ILE A 72 2.58 8.46 5.68
C ILE A 72 3.63 9.54 5.88
N PHE A 73 4.81 9.19 6.40
CA PHE A 73 5.91 10.14 6.57
C PHE A 73 6.48 10.57 5.23
N ALA A 74 6.57 9.67 4.25
CA ALA A 74 7.02 10.01 2.90
C ALA A 74 6.04 10.96 2.19
N PHE A 75 4.73 10.81 2.42
CA PHE A 75 3.72 11.74 1.91
C PHE A 75 3.78 13.11 2.59
N ILE A 76 3.94 13.16 3.91
CA ILE A 76 4.12 14.43 4.64
C ILE A 76 5.40 15.13 4.19
N TYR A 77 6.50 14.39 4.05
CA TYR A 77 7.78 14.90 3.56
C TYR A 77 7.66 15.51 2.17
N GLY A 78 6.84 14.90 1.30
CA GLY A 78 6.54 15.41 -0.04
C GLY A 78 5.96 16.83 -0.09
N TYR A 79 5.33 17.30 0.98
CA TYR A 79 4.77 18.66 1.05
C TYR A 79 5.79 19.71 1.49
N ILE A 80 6.89 19.30 2.11
CA ILE A 80 7.93 20.22 2.60
C ILE A 80 8.90 20.53 1.45
N ASN A 81 8.48 21.33 0.47
CA ASN A 81 9.24 21.66 -0.75
C ASN A 81 10.63 22.31 -0.53
N ILE A 82 11.00 22.62 0.71
CA ILE A 82 12.29 23.19 1.10
C ILE A 82 13.38 22.09 1.19
N LEU A 83 12.97 20.85 1.44
CA LEU A 83 13.90 19.73 1.63
C LEU A 83 14.33 19.12 0.28
N PRO A 84 15.55 18.52 0.20
CA PRO A 84 16.03 17.91 -1.04
C PRO A 84 15.20 16.67 -1.41
N PHE A 85 15.00 16.43 -2.72
CA PHE A 85 14.35 15.22 -3.26
C PHE A 85 12.90 14.95 -2.81
N THR A 86 12.20 15.92 -2.22
CA THR A 86 10.82 15.78 -1.71
C THR A 86 9.84 15.22 -2.72
N ASN A 87 9.85 15.77 -3.94
CA ASN A 87 9.00 15.31 -5.04
C ASN A 87 9.32 13.88 -5.47
N PHE A 88 10.60 13.49 -5.45
CA PHE A 88 11.01 12.13 -5.79
C PHE A 88 10.54 11.14 -4.73
N ILE A 89 10.79 11.44 -3.44
CA ILE A 89 10.40 10.59 -2.31
C ILE A 89 8.88 10.38 -2.28
N SER A 90 8.10 11.46 -2.45
CA SER A 90 6.64 11.38 -2.47
C SER A 90 6.11 10.53 -3.63
N ARG A 91 6.67 10.70 -4.83
CA ARG A 91 6.30 9.91 -6.01
C ARG A 91 6.70 8.44 -5.89
N PHE A 92 7.91 8.19 -5.37
CA PHE A 92 8.41 6.84 -5.14
C PHE A 92 7.56 6.12 -4.09
N ALA A 93 7.17 6.80 -3.01
CA ALA A 93 6.23 6.26 -2.02
C ALA A 93 4.88 5.91 -2.66
N GLY A 94 4.34 6.77 -3.52
CA GLY A 94 3.13 6.46 -4.29
C GLY A 94 3.29 5.23 -5.20
N PHE A 95 4.45 5.07 -5.84
CA PHE A 95 4.76 3.88 -6.64
C PHE A 95 4.85 2.61 -5.78
N LEU A 96 5.46 2.67 -4.59
CA LEU A 96 5.48 1.55 -3.66
C LEU A 96 4.07 1.18 -3.18
N CYS A 97 3.23 2.16 -2.85
CA CYS A 97 1.82 1.93 -2.53
C CYS A 97 1.11 1.16 -3.64
N LEU A 98 1.34 1.53 -4.91
CA LEU A 98 0.75 0.84 -6.05
C LEU A 98 1.20 -0.62 -6.13
N ILE A 99 2.50 -0.89 -5.97
CA ILE A 99 3.02 -2.27 -5.95
C ILE A 99 2.36 -3.06 -4.82
N ILE A 100 2.30 -2.50 -3.62
CA ILE A 100 1.69 -3.16 -2.45
C ILE A 100 0.20 -3.43 -2.69
N SER A 101 -0.55 -2.48 -3.25
CA SER A 101 -1.94 -2.67 -3.60
C SER A 101 -2.13 -3.81 -4.62
N LEU A 102 -1.28 -3.90 -5.64
CA LEU A 102 -1.32 -5.01 -6.59
C LEU A 102 -1.04 -6.36 -5.92
N VAL A 103 -0.09 -6.39 -4.98
CA VAL A 103 0.22 -7.60 -4.20
C VAL A 103 -0.97 -8.01 -3.32
N ILE A 104 -1.64 -7.06 -2.67
CA ILE A 104 -2.85 -7.32 -1.87
C ILE A 104 -3.99 -7.85 -2.75
N ILE A 105 -4.21 -7.25 -3.92
CA ILE A 105 -5.23 -7.71 -4.88
C ILE A 105 -4.92 -9.14 -5.33
N TYR A 106 -3.65 -9.43 -5.66
CA TYR A 106 -3.21 -10.77 -6.02
C TYR A 106 -3.51 -11.78 -4.92
N LEU A 107 -3.23 -11.44 -3.65
CA LEU A 107 -3.50 -12.30 -2.50
C LEU A 107 -5.00 -12.57 -2.31
N HIS A 108 -5.86 -11.57 -2.48
CA HIS A 108 -7.31 -11.76 -2.42
C HIS A 108 -7.78 -12.76 -3.50
N ILE A 109 -7.31 -12.61 -4.73
CA ILE A 109 -7.71 -13.46 -5.87
C ILE A 109 -7.19 -14.89 -5.72
N THR A 110 -5.94 -15.06 -5.29
CA THR A 110 -5.23 -16.35 -5.42
C THR A 110 -5.07 -17.14 -4.13
N VAL A 111 -5.05 -16.47 -2.97
CA VAL A 111 -4.74 -17.10 -1.68
C VAL A 111 -5.94 -17.12 -0.75
N TRP A 112 -6.72 -16.03 -0.69
CA TRP A 112 -7.89 -15.96 0.20
C TRP A 112 -9.15 -16.51 -0.44
N GLY A 113 -9.17 -16.69 -1.76
CA GLY A 113 -10.36 -17.19 -2.47
C GLY A 113 -11.55 -16.23 -2.39
N ASP A 114 -11.34 -15.02 -1.87
CA ASP A 114 -12.27 -13.92 -1.97
C ASP A 114 -12.25 -13.49 -3.44
N ASN A 115 -13.16 -14.06 -4.20
CA ASN A 115 -13.54 -13.51 -5.49
C ASN A 115 -14.10 -12.10 -5.21
N LEU A 116 -13.24 -11.09 -5.17
CA LEU A 116 -13.64 -9.67 -5.20
C LEU A 116 -14.57 -9.36 -6.40
N PHE A 117 -14.58 -10.27 -7.37
CA PHE A 117 -15.39 -10.32 -8.57
C PHE A 117 -16.42 -11.48 -8.56
N SER A 118 -16.82 -12.09 -7.45
CA SER A 118 -18.00 -12.98 -7.44
C SER A 118 -19.28 -12.18 -7.26
N HIS A 119 -19.20 -11.10 -6.49
CA HIS A 119 -20.33 -10.22 -6.15
C HIS A 119 -19.96 -8.73 -6.30
N GLY A 120 -19.25 -8.39 -7.37
CA GLY A 120 -19.02 -6.99 -7.74
C GLY A 120 -20.28 -6.31 -8.25
N PRO A 121 -20.41 -4.98 -8.14
CA PRO A 121 -21.59 -4.22 -8.60
C PRO A 121 -21.79 -4.23 -10.12
N PHE A 122 -20.81 -4.72 -10.87
CA PHE A 122 -20.85 -4.88 -12.32
C PHE A 122 -20.70 -6.35 -12.68
N ASP A 123 -21.82 -7.00 -13.02
CA ASP A 123 -21.87 -8.44 -13.34
C ASP A 123 -20.94 -8.86 -14.50
N SER A 124 -20.60 -7.94 -15.40
CA SER A 124 -19.68 -8.21 -16.52
C SER A 124 -18.22 -8.38 -16.11
N LEU A 125 -17.83 -7.83 -14.95
CA LEU A 125 -16.49 -7.95 -14.39
C LEU A 125 -16.42 -9.12 -13.41
N ASN A 126 -17.56 -9.76 -13.13
CA ASN A 126 -17.61 -10.89 -12.22
C ASN A 126 -17.07 -12.16 -12.90
N ILE A 127 -16.13 -12.85 -12.24
CA ILE A 127 -15.56 -14.10 -12.74
C ILE A 127 -16.59 -15.20 -12.48
N LYS A 128 -17.07 -15.85 -13.55
CA LYS A 128 -17.87 -17.07 -13.42
C LYS A 128 -16.96 -18.15 -12.86
N GLU A 129 -17.32 -18.67 -11.70
CA GLU A 129 -16.64 -19.81 -11.06
C GLU A 129 -16.38 -20.90 -12.11
N GLY A 130 -15.12 -21.32 -12.19
CA GLY A 130 -14.67 -22.49 -12.93
C GLY A 130 -14.43 -23.64 -11.96
#